data_AF-A0A2H0H6X3-F1
#
_entry.id   AF-A0A2H0H6X3-F1
#
_cell.length_a   1.000
_cell.length_b   1.000
_cell.length_c   1.000
_cell.angle_alpha   90.00
_cell.angle_beta   90.00
_cell.angle_gamma   90.00
#
_symmetry.space_group_name_H-M   'P 1'
#
loop_
_entity.id
_entity.type
_entity.pdbx_description
1 polymer ?
#
loop_
_entity_poly.entity_id
_entity_poly.type
_entity_poly.pdbx_seq_one_letter_code
_entity_poly.pdbx_strand_id
1 'polypeptide(L)'
;LVNTGVKHALASSEYNIRRLECEACVSLLQQYYPGVCSLRDANLDMIREHRSEFSTNVYKRSCYIVEENMRVDLACSALQHHNFHEFGLLMYQSHEGLKNKLEVSCPELNTLVEIASNINGVIGSRMMGGGFGGCTINLVERNAVPLFEKMINEKYQTPEGKKPQIIEVVIEDGTHLLSITGT
;
A
#
# COMPACT_ATOMS: atom_id res chain seq x y z
N LEU A 1 -2.60 10.69 -7.51
CA LEU A 1 -1.29 10.27 -6.94
C LEU A 1 -0.52 11.50 -6.49
N VAL A 2 0.26 11.40 -5.41
CA VAL A 2 1.22 12.43 -5.00
C VAL A 2 2.59 11.80 -4.86
N ASN A 3 3.57 12.27 -5.62
CA ASN A 3 4.95 11.79 -5.58
C ASN A 3 5.72 12.49 -4.46
N THR A 4 6.37 11.73 -3.59
CA THR A 4 7.22 12.26 -2.51
C THR A 4 8.47 12.96 -3.02
N GLY A 5 8.87 12.71 -4.27
CA GLY A 5 10.17 13.13 -4.79
C GLY A 5 11.33 12.28 -4.26
N VAL A 6 11.05 11.19 -3.53
CA VAL A 6 12.06 10.28 -2.98
C VAL A 6 12.11 9.00 -3.82
N LYS A 7 13.33 8.64 -4.23
CA LYS A 7 13.64 7.33 -4.83
C LYS A 7 14.74 6.67 -4.00
N HIS A 8 14.41 5.67 -3.16
CA HIS A 8 15.44 4.98 -2.39
C HIS A 8 16.10 3.86 -3.19
N ALA A 9 17.42 3.96 -3.38
CA ALA A 9 18.25 2.90 -3.97
C ALA A 9 18.26 1.60 -3.13
N LEU A 10 17.97 1.69 -1.83
CA LEU A 10 17.88 0.57 -0.89
C LEU A 10 16.58 -0.25 -1.01
N ALA A 11 15.62 0.21 -1.82
CA ALA A 11 14.32 -0.45 -1.94
C ALA A 11 14.46 -1.91 -2.43
N SER A 12 15.45 -2.21 -3.27
CA SER A 12 15.67 -3.57 -3.79
C SER A 12 16.18 -4.54 -2.72
N SER A 13 17.12 -4.12 -1.86
CA SER A 13 17.64 -4.97 -0.78
C SER A 13 16.60 -5.19 0.32
N GLU A 14 15.90 -4.13 0.74
CA GLU A 14 14.85 -4.23 1.76
C GLU A 14 13.66 -5.06 1.29
N TYR A 15 13.26 -4.90 0.01
CA TYR A 15 12.21 -5.73 -0.57
C TYR A 15 12.56 -7.22 -0.51
N ASN A 16 13.81 -7.58 -0.87
CA ASN A 16 14.26 -8.96 -0.79
C ASN A 16 14.25 -9.50 0.65
N ILE A 17 14.59 -8.68 1.64
CA ILE A 17 14.48 -9.07 3.06
C ILE A 17 13.02 -9.37 3.41
N ARG A 18 12.06 -8.51 3.06
CA ARG A 18 10.63 -8.75 3.34
C ARG A 18 10.12 -10.02 2.66
N ARG A 19 10.57 -10.30 1.43
CA ARG A 19 10.27 -11.53 0.71
C ARG A 19 10.78 -12.76 1.47
N LEU A 20 12.04 -12.76 1.88
CA LEU A 20 12.65 -13.85 2.64
C LEU A 20 11.98 -14.06 4.00
N GLU A 21 11.56 -12.99 4.68
CA GLU A 21 10.80 -13.09 5.94
C GLU A 21 9.45 -13.80 5.74
N CYS A 22 8.75 -13.53 4.63
CA CYS A 22 7.51 -14.22 4.29
C CYS A 22 7.75 -15.69 3.90
N GLU A 23 8.80 -15.97 3.13
CA GLU A 23 9.19 -17.35 2.74
C GLU A 23 9.60 -18.19 3.96
N ALA A 24 10.23 -17.58 4.96
CA ALA A 24 10.56 -18.24 6.22
C ALA A 24 9.29 -18.65 6.98
N CYS A 25 8.24 -17.82 6.97
CA CYS A 25 6.96 -18.19 7.58
C CYS A 25 6.31 -19.38 6.88
N VAL A 26 6.25 -19.33 5.54
CA VAL A 26 5.70 -20.44 4.73
C VAL A 26 6.48 -21.75 5.00
N SER A 27 7.81 -21.69 4.97
CA SER A 27 8.67 -22.87 5.21
C SER A 27 8.46 -23.48 6.61
N LEU A 28 8.17 -22.66 7.61
CA LEU A 28 7.86 -23.14 8.96
C LEU A 28 6.47 -23.77 9.00
N LEU A 29 5.45 -23.06 8.51
CA LEU A 29 4.07 -23.54 8.52
C LEU A 29 3.90 -24.83 7.73
N GLN A 30 4.65 -25.04 6.65
CA GLN A 30 4.62 -26.27 5.86
C GLN A 30 4.92 -27.55 6.66
N GLN A 31 5.65 -27.44 7.77
CA GLN A 31 5.95 -28.58 8.64
C GLN A 31 4.70 -29.10 9.37
N TYR A 32 3.72 -28.22 9.59
CA TYR A 32 2.46 -28.50 10.29
C TYR A 32 1.27 -28.57 9.32
N TYR A 33 1.33 -27.80 8.24
CA TYR A 33 0.28 -27.59 7.25
C TYR A 33 0.84 -27.81 5.83
N PRO A 34 0.95 -29.06 5.35
CA PRO A 34 1.59 -29.36 4.06
C PRO A 34 0.94 -28.69 2.83
N GLY A 35 -0.31 -28.22 2.95
CA GLY A 35 -1.02 -27.49 1.91
C GLY A 35 -0.66 -26.00 1.79
N VAL A 36 0.13 -25.45 2.73
CA VAL A 36 0.52 -24.04 2.71
C VAL A 36 1.69 -23.83 1.74
N CYS A 37 1.40 -23.40 0.51
CA CYS A 37 2.44 -23.13 -0.51
C CYS A 37 2.86 -21.64 -0.53
N SER A 38 2.02 -20.77 0.02
CA SER A 38 2.22 -19.33 0.11
C SER A 38 1.43 -18.76 1.30
N LEU A 39 1.67 -17.49 1.65
CA LEU A 39 0.86 -16.80 2.67
C LEU A 39 -0.60 -16.57 2.24
N ARG A 40 -0.98 -16.88 0.98
CA ARG A 40 -2.39 -16.92 0.56
C ARG A 40 -3.12 -18.14 1.10
N ASP A 41 -2.39 -19.24 1.33
CA ASP A 41 -2.93 -20.51 1.80
C ASP A 41 -2.98 -20.58 3.34
N ALA A 42 -2.36 -19.59 4.01
CA ALA A 42 -2.33 -19.48 5.46
C ALA A 42 -3.45 -18.59 6.00
N ASN A 43 -3.84 -18.81 7.26
CA ASN A 43 -4.70 -17.90 8.01
C ASN A 43 -4.00 -17.41 9.29
N LEU A 44 -4.59 -16.41 9.96
CA LEU A 44 -3.98 -15.81 11.15
C LEU A 44 -3.85 -16.78 12.33
N ASP A 45 -4.74 -17.74 12.46
CA ASP A 45 -4.71 -18.68 13.58
C ASP A 45 -3.56 -19.67 13.44
N MET A 46 -3.27 -20.14 12.22
CA MET A 46 -2.06 -20.91 11.92
C MET A 46 -0.79 -20.15 12.33
N ILE A 47 -0.69 -18.85 12.01
CA ILE A 47 0.49 -18.04 12.37
C ILE A 47 0.55 -17.79 13.88
N ARG A 48 -0.59 -17.59 14.55
CA ARG A 48 -0.66 -17.33 16.00
C ARG A 48 -0.32 -18.56 16.83
N GLU A 49 -0.73 -19.74 16.40
CA GLU A 49 -0.43 -21.01 17.07
C GLU A 49 1.07 -21.24 17.19
N HIS A 50 1.83 -20.92 16.12
CA HIS A 50 3.28 -21.06 16.06
C HIS A 50 4.05 -19.77 16.41
N ARG A 51 3.40 -18.81 17.10
CA ARG A 51 3.96 -17.48 17.41
C ARG A 51 5.35 -17.54 18.08
N SER A 52 5.60 -18.52 18.94
CA SER A 52 6.87 -18.66 19.65
C SER A 52 8.02 -19.16 18.77
N GLU A 53 7.72 -19.74 17.61
CA GLU A 53 8.71 -20.30 16.69
C GLU A 53 9.20 -19.28 15.66
N PHE A 54 8.46 -18.18 15.48
CA PHE A 54 8.84 -17.09 14.59
C PHE A 54 9.72 -16.04 15.28
N SER A 55 10.67 -15.50 14.51
CA SER A 55 11.26 -14.20 14.88
C SER A 55 10.19 -13.11 14.88
N THR A 56 10.43 -12.04 15.64
CA THR A 56 9.50 -10.91 15.74
C THR A 56 9.10 -10.34 14.37
N ASN A 57 10.07 -10.21 13.44
CA ASN A 57 9.80 -9.67 12.12
C ASN A 57 9.02 -10.65 11.26
N VAL A 58 9.42 -11.91 11.19
CA VAL A 58 8.71 -12.95 10.42
C VAL A 58 7.25 -13.02 10.84
N TYR A 59 6.97 -13.01 12.15
CA TYR A 59 5.61 -12.98 12.66
C TYR A 59 4.85 -11.72 12.22
N LYS A 60 5.41 -10.53 12.47
CA LYS A 60 4.75 -9.25 12.13
C LYS A 60 4.44 -9.14 10.64
N ARG A 61 5.41 -9.49 9.77
CA ARG A 61 5.29 -9.37 8.31
C ARG A 61 4.22 -10.34 7.80
N SER A 62 4.27 -11.58 8.24
CA SER A 62 3.36 -12.63 7.76
C SER A 62 1.92 -12.36 8.20
N CYS A 63 1.72 -11.92 9.44
CA CYS A 63 0.40 -11.46 9.90
C CYS A 63 -0.13 -10.32 9.01
N TYR A 64 0.71 -9.32 8.70
CA TYR A 64 0.29 -8.24 7.81
C TYR A 64 -0.10 -8.73 6.42
N ILE A 65 0.67 -9.64 5.81
CA ILE A 65 0.35 -10.16 4.47
C ILE A 65 -1.00 -10.90 4.47
N VAL A 66 -1.26 -11.74 5.47
CA VAL A 66 -2.56 -12.43 5.59
C VAL A 66 -3.69 -11.42 5.82
N GLU A 67 -3.51 -10.45 6.71
CA GLU A 67 -4.48 -9.37 6.93
C GLU A 67 -4.74 -8.54 5.68
N GLU A 68 -3.69 -8.24 4.90
CA GLU A 68 -3.81 -7.44 3.67
C GLU A 68 -4.49 -8.24 2.56
N ASN A 69 -4.26 -9.55 2.46
CA ASN A 69 -5.05 -10.43 1.56
C ASN A 69 -6.54 -10.36 1.89
N MET A 70 -6.91 -10.48 3.17
CA MET A 70 -8.31 -10.33 3.61
C MET A 70 -8.85 -8.92 3.31
N ARG A 71 -8.01 -7.89 3.47
CA ARG A 71 -8.38 -6.50 3.21
C ARG A 71 -8.67 -6.26 1.74
N VAL A 72 -7.97 -6.93 0.83
CA VAL A 72 -8.25 -6.86 -0.62
C VAL A 72 -9.64 -7.39 -0.92
N ASP A 73 -10.04 -8.52 -0.35
CA ASP A 73 -11.39 -9.07 -0.56
C ASP A 73 -12.48 -8.10 -0.04
N LEU A 74 -12.26 -7.51 1.14
CA LEU A 74 -13.14 -6.48 1.69
C LEU A 74 -13.20 -5.23 0.80
N ALA A 75 -12.06 -4.80 0.28
CA ALA A 75 -11.97 -3.62 -0.59
C ALA A 75 -12.68 -3.85 -1.92
N CYS A 76 -12.52 -5.03 -2.53
CA CYS A 76 -13.25 -5.45 -3.72
C CYS A 76 -14.76 -5.45 -3.47
N SER A 77 -15.20 -6.01 -2.35
CA SER A 77 -16.62 -5.98 -1.97
C SER A 77 -17.15 -4.56 -1.78
N ALA A 78 -16.40 -3.69 -1.10
CA ALA A 78 -16.78 -2.29 -0.90
C ALA A 78 -16.95 -1.56 -2.25
N LEU A 79 -16.04 -1.76 -3.19
CA LEU A 79 -16.14 -1.19 -4.55
C LEU A 79 -17.35 -1.72 -5.32
N GLN A 80 -17.62 -3.02 -5.28
CA GLN A 80 -18.79 -3.64 -5.94
C GLN A 80 -20.11 -3.08 -5.41
N HIS A 81 -20.16 -2.69 -4.13
CA HIS A 81 -21.35 -2.09 -3.51
C HIS A 81 -21.32 -0.56 -3.51
N HIS A 82 -20.40 0.07 -4.25
CA HIS A 82 -20.22 1.53 -4.29
C HIS A 82 -20.00 2.18 -2.91
N ASN A 83 -19.50 1.42 -1.93
CA ASN A 83 -19.19 1.92 -0.59
C ASN A 83 -17.76 2.50 -0.55
N PHE A 84 -17.62 3.70 -1.11
CA PHE A 84 -16.33 4.38 -1.20
C PHE A 84 -15.75 4.79 0.15
N HIS A 85 -16.60 5.04 1.16
CA HIS A 85 -16.16 5.32 2.52
C HIS A 85 -15.46 4.12 3.15
N GLU A 86 -16.05 2.93 3.06
CA GLU A 86 -15.41 1.70 3.54
C GLU A 86 -14.12 1.42 2.78
N PHE A 87 -14.13 1.56 1.46
CA PHE A 87 -12.91 1.41 0.65
C PHE A 87 -11.80 2.36 1.10
N GLY A 88 -12.12 3.64 1.34
CA GLY A 88 -11.15 4.62 1.84
C GLY A 88 -10.62 4.31 3.24
N LEU A 89 -11.48 3.82 4.15
CA LEU A 89 -11.05 3.33 5.46
C LEU A 89 -10.06 2.16 5.34
N LEU A 90 -10.36 1.21 4.44
CA LEU A 90 -9.46 0.08 4.15
C LEU A 90 -8.12 0.56 3.56
N MET A 91 -8.09 1.64 2.77
CA MET A 91 -6.82 2.25 2.32
C MET A 91 -5.98 2.72 3.52
N TYR A 92 -6.56 3.43 4.47
CA TYR A 92 -5.84 3.89 5.66
C TYR A 92 -5.34 2.73 6.54
N GLN A 93 -6.18 1.72 6.75
CA GLN A 93 -5.79 0.53 7.51
C GLN A 93 -4.62 -0.20 6.84
N SER A 94 -4.63 -0.27 5.51
CA SER A 94 -3.50 -0.80 4.76
C SER A 94 -2.24 0.04 4.98
N HIS A 95 -2.33 1.37 4.89
CA HIS A 95 -1.18 2.24 5.14
C HIS A 95 -0.57 2.03 6.52
N GLU A 96 -1.39 1.94 7.56
CA GLU A 96 -0.93 1.68 8.92
C GLU A 96 -0.25 0.30 9.04
N GLY A 97 -0.74 -0.71 8.33
CA GLY A 97 -0.07 -2.00 8.24
C GLY A 97 1.27 -1.93 7.50
N LEU A 98 1.34 -1.23 6.36
CA LEU A 98 2.60 -1.00 5.62
C LEU A 98 3.65 -0.26 6.45
N LYS A 99 3.20 0.70 7.26
CA LYS A 99 4.03 1.50 8.14
C LYS A 99 4.52 0.72 9.35
N ASN A 100 3.61 0.09 10.10
CA ASN A 100 3.91 -0.46 11.43
C ASN A 100 4.19 -1.97 11.44
N LYS A 101 3.66 -2.71 10.46
CA LYS A 101 3.80 -4.17 10.41
C LYS A 101 4.67 -4.66 9.26
N LEU A 102 4.63 -4.05 8.07
CA LEU A 102 5.56 -4.38 6.98
C LEU A 102 6.83 -3.52 7.00
N GLU A 103 6.76 -2.34 7.61
CA GLU A 103 7.85 -1.35 7.72
C GLU A 103 8.48 -1.06 6.35
N VAL A 104 7.62 -0.69 5.40
CA VAL A 104 8.01 -0.26 4.04
C VAL A 104 7.60 1.19 3.74
N SER A 105 6.93 1.87 4.66
CA SER A 105 6.67 3.31 4.51
C SER A 105 7.93 4.13 4.81
N CYS A 106 7.84 5.45 4.65
CA CYS A 106 8.89 6.41 5.02
C CYS A 106 8.26 7.70 5.55
N PRO A 107 9.03 8.60 6.19
CA PRO A 107 8.50 9.86 6.71
C PRO A 107 7.70 10.65 5.67
N GLU A 108 8.17 10.71 4.43
CA GLU A 108 7.53 11.44 3.34
C GLU A 108 6.17 10.86 2.95
N LEU A 109 6.09 9.53 2.84
CA LEU A 109 4.82 8.84 2.57
C LEU A 109 3.83 9.08 3.72
N ASN A 110 4.29 8.95 4.96
CA ASN A 110 3.47 9.14 6.15
C ASN A 110 2.93 10.58 6.22
N THR A 111 3.77 11.59 6.00
CA THR A 111 3.38 13.00 5.99
C THR A 111 2.34 13.28 4.91
N LEU A 112 2.51 12.73 3.70
CA LEU A 112 1.52 12.91 2.63
C LEU A 112 0.16 12.28 3.00
N VAL A 113 0.15 11.09 3.59
CA VAL A 113 -1.09 10.45 4.05
C VAL A 113 -1.75 11.24 5.18
N GLU A 114 -0.96 11.77 6.12
CA GLU A 114 -1.44 12.61 7.22
C GLU A 114 -2.02 13.94 6.73
N ILE A 115 -1.37 14.61 5.78
CA ILE A 115 -1.94 15.83 5.18
C ILE A 115 -3.25 15.50 4.48
N ALA A 116 -3.28 14.42 3.70
CA ALA A 116 -4.46 14.00 2.96
C ALA A 116 -5.64 13.69 3.90
N SER A 117 -5.43 12.96 4.99
CA SER A 117 -6.50 12.59 5.94
C SER A 117 -7.13 13.77 6.67
N ASN A 118 -6.44 14.91 6.76
CA ASN A 118 -6.95 16.12 7.40
C ASN A 118 -7.73 17.05 6.45
N ILE A 119 -7.94 16.65 5.19
CA ILE A 119 -8.63 17.45 4.18
C ILE A 119 -10.05 16.93 3.99
N ASN A 120 -11.04 17.80 4.19
CA ASN A 120 -12.44 17.45 3.94
C ASN A 120 -12.65 17.03 2.47
N GLY A 121 -13.31 15.90 2.26
CA GLY A 121 -13.51 15.28 0.94
C GLY A 121 -12.37 14.37 0.48
N VAL A 122 -11.33 14.13 1.29
CA VAL A 122 -10.43 12.99 1.09
C VAL A 122 -10.95 11.80 1.88
N ILE A 123 -11.28 10.72 1.18
CA ILE A 123 -11.95 9.54 1.76
C ILE A 123 -10.94 8.46 2.16
N GLY A 124 -9.81 8.38 1.44
CA GLY A 124 -8.79 7.36 1.65
C GLY A 124 -7.43 7.80 1.15
N SER A 125 -6.37 7.37 1.83
CA SER A 125 -4.99 7.58 1.38
C SER A 125 -4.06 6.48 1.85
N ARG A 126 -3.14 6.05 0.99
CA ARG A 126 -2.05 5.12 1.32
C ARG A 126 -0.86 5.28 0.41
N MET A 127 0.29 4.77 0.85
CA MET A 127 1.42 4.55 -0.06
C MET A 127 1.05 3.53 -1.16
N MET A 128 1.63 3.71 -2.35
CA MET A 128 1.45 2.85 -3.52
C MET A 128 2.81 2.37 -4.04
N GLY A 129 2.89 1.10 -4.40
CA GLY A 129 4.12 0.46 -4.88
C GLY A 129 4.94 -0.17 -3.76
N GLY A 130 6.24 -0.36 -4.01
CA GLY A 130 7.15 -1.08 -3.10
C GLY A 130 7.50 -0.37 -1.79
N GLY A 131 7.15 0.92 -1.65
CA GLY A 131 7.47 1.71 -0.47
C GLY A 131 8.86 2.36 -0.55
N PHE A 132 9.34 2.85 0.59
CA PHE A 132 10.61 3.56 0.72
C PHE A 132 10.67 4.76 -0.26
N GLY A 133 9.61 5.58 -0.25
CA GLY A 133 9.42 6.68 -1.19
C GLY A 133 8.39 6.35 -2.26
N GLY A 134 8.50 6.98 -3.43
CA GLY A 134 7.52 6.85 -4.50
C GLY A 134 6.27 7.71 -4.24
N CYS A 135 5.08 7.12 -4.33
CA CYS A 135 3.83 7.88 -4.36
C CYS A 135 2.84 7.44 -3.29
N THR A 136 1.96 8.36 -2.88
CA THR A 136 0.67 8.01 -2.29
C THR A 136 -0.43 7.99 -3.36
N ILE A 137 -1.41 7.10 -3.19
CA ILE A 137 -2.68 7.11 -3.88
C ILE A 137 -3.75 7.61 -2.93
N ASN A 138 -4.58 8.54 -3.41
CA ASN A 138 -5.54 9.29 -2.61
C ASN A 138 -6.90 9.20 -3.31
N LEU A 139 -7.92 8.80 -2.58
CA LEU A 139 -9.31 8.83 -3.01
C LEU A 139 -9.91 10.16 -2.56
N VAL A 140 -10.21 11.03 -3.52
CA VAL A 140 -10.63 12.41 -3.28
C VAL A 140 -11.94 12.67 -4.02
N GLU A 141 -12.91 13.25 -3.32
CA GLU A 141 -14.15 13.72 -3.94
C GLU A 141 -13.84 14.81 -4.98
N ARG A 142 -14.56 14.80 -6.10
CA ARG A 142 -14.26 15.69 -7.23
C ARG A 142 -14.28 17.17 -6.86
N ASN A 143 -15.21 17.59 -6.02
CA ASN A 143 -15.32 18.96 -5.51
C ASN A 143 -14.19 19.33 -4.52
N ALA A 144 -13.54 18.35 -3.90
CA ALA A 144 -12.45 18.56 -2.94
C ALA A 144 -11.06 18.60 -3.60
N VAL A 145 -10.93 18.21 -4.88
CA VAL A 145 -9.64 18.21 -5.60
C VAL A 145 -8.90 19.55 -5.52
N PRO A 146 -9.53 20.73 -5.74
CA PRO A 146 -8.81 22.00 -5.63
C PRO A 146 -8.26 22.28 -4.23
N LEU A 147 -9.02 21.91 -3.19
CA LEU A 147 -8.57 22.04 -1.80
C LEU A 147 -7.43 21.05 -1.51
N PHE A 148 -7.56 19.82 -1.99
CA PHE A 148 -6.54 18.79 -1.86
C PHE A 148 -5.19 19.25 -2.45
N GLU A 149 -5.19 19.71 -3.70
CA GLU A 149 -3.97 20.18 -4.37
C GLU A 149 -3.33 21.37 -3.66
N LYS A 150 -4.15 22.33 -3.23
CA LYS A 150 -3.68 23.49 -2.46
C LYS A 150 -2.98 23.04 -1.18
N MET A 151 -3.66 22.22 -0.37
CA MET A 151 -3.16 21.80 0.94
C MET A 151 -1.92 20.93 0.83
N ILE A 152 -1.83 20.04 -0.16
CA ILE A 152 -0.63 19.24 -0.43
C ILE A 152 0.54 20.15 -0.80
N ASN A 153 0.33 21.13 -1.70
CA ASN A 153 1.39 22.05 -2.12
C ASN A 153 1.85 23.02 -1.02
N GLU A 154 0.97 23.36 -0.07
CA GLU A 154 1.29 24.25 1.05
C GLU A 154 1.98 23.52 2.21
N LYS A 155 1.57 22.28 2.49
CA LYS A 155 1.99 21.54 3.69
C LYS A 155 3.11 20.53 3.44
N TYR A 156 3.40 20.20 2.19
CA TYR A 156 4.47 19.26 1.84
C TYR A 156 5.47 19.88 0.87
N GLN A 157 6.76 19.68 1.17
CA GLN A 157 7.85 19.92 0.24
C GLN A 157 8.66 18.63 0.10
N THR A 158 9.12 18.34 -1.12
CA THR A 158 10.05 17.24 -1.34
C THR A 158 11.38 17.52 -0.61
N PRO A 159 12.25 16.52 -0.41
CA PRO A 159 13.57 16.77 0.22
C PRO A 159 14.44 17.81 -0.51
N GLU A 160 14.17 18.08 -1.79
CA GLU A 160 14.83 19.12 -2.58
C GLU A 160 14.20 20.51 -2.41
N GLY A 161 13.20 20.68 -1.54
CA GLY A 161 12.48 21.94 -1.31
C GLY A 161 11.50 22.30 -2.43
N LYS A 162 11.13 21.34 -3.29
CA LYS A 162 10.18 21.56 -4.39
C LYS A 162 8.76 21.18 -3.98
N LYS A 163 7.77 21.69 -4.72
CA LYS A 163 6.40 21.18 -4.64
C LYS A 163 6.35 19.72 -5.12
N PRO A 164 5.52 18.86 -4.49
CA PRO A 164 5.36 17.50 -4.96
C PRO A 164 4.65 17.46 -6.32
N GLN A 165 4.92 16.43 -7.11
CA GLN A 165 4.14 16.18 -8.32
C GLN A 165 2.81 15.55 -7.93
N ILE A 166 1.71 16.21 -8.31
CA ILE A 166 0.34 15.69 -8.18
C ILE A 166 -0.12 15.23 -9.56
N ILE A 167 -0.66 14.02 -9.63
CA ILE A 167 -1.13 13.39 -10.87
C ILE A 167 -2.57 12.95 -10.64
N GLU A 168 -3.53 13.58 -11.31
CA GLU A 168 -4.88 13.03 -11.44
C GLU A 168 -4.79 11.76 -12.30
N VAL A 169 -5.36 10.66 -11.81
CA VAL A 169 -5.27 9.36 -12.49
C VAL A 169 -6.62 9.06 -13.13
N VAL A 170 -6.57 8.70 -14.41
CA VAL A 170 -7.69 8.14 -15.15
C VAL A 170 -7.37 6.67 -15.42
N ILE A 171 -8.36 5.80 -15.26
CA ILE A 171 -8.23 4.38 -15.61
C ILE A 171 -8.34 4.29 -17.12
N GLU A 172 -7.31 3.73 -17.77
CA GLU A 172 -7.24 3.56 -19.22
C GLU A 172 -7.04 2.09 -19.59
N ASP A 173 -7.22 1.79 -20.88
CA ASP A 173 -6.94 0.47 -21.42
C ASP A 173 -5.46 0.09 -21.27
N GLY A 174 -5.22 -1.21 -21.16
CA GLY A 174 -3.87 -1.75 -21.16
C GLY A 174 -3.17 -1.62 -22.52
N THR A 175 -1.96 -2.19 -22.60
CA THR A 175 -1.20 -2.25 -23.86
C THR A 175 -2.00 -2.95 -24.95
N HIS A 176 -2.14 -2.29 -26.10
CA HIS A 176 -2.84 -2.81 -27.27
C HIS A 176 -2.05 -2.51 -28.55
N LEU A 177 -2.32 -3.30 -29.60
CA LEU A 177 -1.73 -3.07 -30.93
C LEU A 177 -2.52 -1.99 -31.66
N LEU A 178 -1.83 -0.99 -32.21
CA LEU A 178 -2.42 0.00 -33.11
C LEU A 178 -2.15 -0.43 -34.55
N SER A 179 -3.22 -0.68 -35.31
CA SER A 179 -3.11 -0.85 -36.75
C SER A 179 -2.91 0.50 -37.42
N ILE A 180 -1.67 0.82 -37.78
CA ILE A 180 -1.37 2.02 -38.58
C ILE A 180 -1.64 1.65 -40.05
N THR A 181 -2.82 2.00 -40.57
CA THR A 181 -3.06 1.97 -42.01
C THR A 181 -2.30 3.12 -42.66
N GLY A 182 -1.27 2.79 -43.45
CA GLY A 182 -0.46 3.78 -44.17
C GLY A 182 -1.28 4.62 -45.14
N THR A 183 -0.91 5.90 -45.24
CA THR A 183 -1.39 6.91 -46.21
C THR A 183 -1.14 6.51 -47.65
#